data_AF-A0A9D8SB32-F1
#
_entry.id   AF-A0A9D8SB32-F1
#
_cell.length_a   1.000
_cell.length_b   1.000
_cell.length_c   1.000
_cell.angle_alpha   90.00
_cell.angle_beta   90.00
_cell.angle_gamma   90.00
#
_symmetry.space_group_name_H-M   'P 1'
#
loop_
_entity.id
_entity.type
_entity.pdbx_description
1 polymer ?
#
loop_
_entity_poly.entity_id
_entity_poly.type
_entity_poly.pdbx_seq_one_letter_code
_entity_poly.pdbx_strand_id
1 'polypeptide(L)'
;MTTEYVKKVIAEMKEKLIAAGRPALADSFEKCYPNTIETTTVINDDGTAFVFTGDIPAMWLRDSSAQVRHYLPITKEDEQMRKIVEGLIAKQAECIINDPYANAFNKEANGKCWDVDDTEFRNLLAWERKYEIDSLCYPVQLAYLYWKASDSTAHFTENFKTACKRILDVFKLEQNHENSKYFFRRKNCPPSDTLPCDGKGNPVSFTGMTWSGFRPSDDACKYGYLVPSNMFAVVILGYIEEIFADDAEMAATAKELKEQIDEGIKKYAIYDHPVYGKIYAYETDGNGNYNLMDDANVPSLLSIPYL
;
A
#
# COMPACT_ATOMS: atom_id res chain seq x y z
N MET A 1 10.50 -18.32 -15.05
CA MET A 1 10.96 -17.47 -13.92
C MET A 1 10.99 -18.22 -12.60
N THR A 2 10.29 -19.36 -12.47
CA THR A 2 10.28 -20.20 -11.26
C THR A 2 11.67 -20.67 -10.87
N THR A 3 12.15 -20.20 -9.71
CA THR A 3 13.48 -20.49 -9.19
C THR A 3 13.54 -21.88 -8.54
N GLU A 4 14.76 -22.37 -8.28
CA GLU A 4 14.93 -23.66 -7.62
C GLU A 4 14.41 -23.63 -6.17
N TYR A 5 14.55 -22.51 -5.46
CA TYR A 5 14.00 -22.36 -4.10
C TYR A 5 12.48 -22.32 -4.09
N VAL A 6 11.85 -21.68 -5.08
CA VAL A 6 10.39 -21.71 -5.21
C VAL A 6 9.89 -23.14 -5.43
N LYS A 7 10.54 -23.92 -6.32
CA LYS A 7 10.20 -25.33 -6.52
C LYS A 7 10.39 -26.16 -5.25
N LYS A 8 11.44 -25.90 -4.49
CA LYS A 8 11.70 -26.57 -3.21
C LYS A 8 10.59 -26.28 -2.19
N VAL A 9 10.17 -25.03 -2.03
CA VAL A 9 9.06 -24.66 -1.12
C VAL A 9 7.76 -25.34 -1.55
N ILE A 10 7.47 -25.36 -2.85
CA ILE A 10 6.29 -26.06 -3.39
C ILE A 10 6.35 -27.55 -3.04
N ALA A 11 7.46 -28.23 -3.31
CA ALA A 11 7.61 -29.65 -3.03
C ALA A 11 7.43 -29.96 -1.53
N GLU A 12 8.10 -29.21 -0.65
CA GLU A 12 8.02 -29.39 0.80
C GLU A 12 6.59 -29.14 1.33
N MET A 13 5.91 -28.09 0.84
CA MET A 13 4.55 -27.79 1.28
C MET A 13 3.55 -28.81 0.77
N LYS A 14 3.68 -29.27 -0.48
CA LYS A 14 2.83 -30.34 -1.03
C LYS A 14 2.96 -31.61 -0.20
N GLU A 15 4.19 -32.02 0.14
CA GLU A 15 4.42 -33.20 0.98
C GLU A 15 3.71 -33.06 2.34
N LYS A 16 3.90 -31.92 3.03
CA LYS A 16 3.26 -31.65 4.34
C LYS A 16 1.74 -31.66 4.27
N LEU A 17 1.16 -31.03 3.25
CA LEU A 17 -0.29 -30.94 3.07
C LEU A 17 -0.91 -32.29 2.72
N ILE A 18 -0.25 -33.08 1.86
CA ILE A 18 -0.70 -34.45 1.54
C ILE A 18 -0.64 -35.34 2.79
N ALA A 19 0.47 -35.29 3.54
CA ALA A 19 0.62 -36.02 4.80
C ALA A 19 -0.45 -35.63 5.84
N ALA A 20 -0.90 -34.38 5.84
CA ALA A 20 -1.99 -33.88 6.69
C ALA A 20 -3.41 -34.23 6.16
N GLY A 21 -3.53 -35.01 5.07
CA GLY A 21 -4.83 -35.35 4.47
C GLY A 21 -5.53 -34.13 3.84
N ARG A 22 -4.76 -33.22 3.23
CA ARG A 22 -5.24 -32.00 2.56
C ARG A 22 -4.78 -31.92 1.09
N PRO A 23 -5.06 -32.92 0.25
CA PRO A 23 -4.57 -32.96 -1.14
C PRO A 23 -5.09 -31.78 -2.00
N ALA A 24 -6.36 -31.39 -1.84
CA ALA A 24 -6.91 -30.26 -2.56
C ALA A 24 -6.20 -28.93 -2.22
N LEU A 25 -5.77 -28.76 -0.96
CA LEU A 25 -5.00 -27.59 -0.54
C LEU A 25 -3.57 -27.64 -1.10
N ALA A 26 -2.97 -28.84 -1.22
CA ALA A 26 -1.68 -29.01 -1.87
C ALA A 26 -1.73 -28.59 -3.35
N ASP A 27 -2.79 -28.97 -4.06
CA ASP A 27 -3.02 -28.58 -5.46
C ASP A 27 -3.23 -27.07 -5.61
N SER A 28 -3.97 -26.44 -4.70
CA SER A 28 -4.13 -24.98 -4.67
C SER A 28 -2.80 -24.28 -4.39
N PHE A 29 -2.02 -24.76 -3.41
CA PHE A 29 -0.73 -24.17 -3.07
C PHE A 29 0.24 -24.21 -4.25
N GLU A 30 0.34 -25.34 -4.94
CA GLU A 30 1.21 -25.50 -6.12
C GLU A 30 0.89 -24.51 -7.24
N LYS A 31 -0.40 -24.20 -7.44
CA LYS A 31 -0.85 -23.26 -8.48
C LYS A 31 -0.70 -21.81 -8.06
N CYS A 32 -1.01 -21.50 -6.80
CA CYS A 32 -1.03 -20.12 -6.32
C CYS A 32 0.35 -19.60 -5.93
N TYR A 33 1.19 -20.42 -5.28
CA TYR A 33 2.47 -19.97 -4.75
C TYR A 33 3.40 -19.37 -5.81
N PRO A 34 3.61 -19.95 -7.01
CA PRO A 34 4.49 -19.36 -8.02
C PRO A 34 3.80 -18.37 -8.96
N ASN A 35 2.49 -18.14 -8.82
CA ASN A 35 1.68 -17.47 -9.85
C ASN A 35 2.24 -16.08 -10.21
N THR A 36 2.55 -15.24 -9.21
CA THR A 36 3.09 -13.88 -9.43
C THR A 36 4.33 -13.86 -10.30
N ILE A 37 5.34 -14.68 -10.00
CA ILE A 37 6.58 -14.70 -10.78
C ILE A 37 6.42 -15.39 -12.14
N GLU A 38 5.40 -16.23 -12.31
CA GLU A 38 5.14 -16.93 -13.56
C GLU A 38 4.29 -16.13 -14.53
N THR A 39 3.36 -15.32 -14.03
CA THR A 39 2.32 -14.71 -14.87
C THR A 39 2.29 -13.19 -14.82
N THR A 40 2.76 -12.55 -13.73
CA THR A 40 2.57 -11.11 -13.53
C THR A 40 3.85 -10.29 -13.37
N THR A 41 5.02 -10.94 -13.32
CA THR A 41 6.30 -10.24 -13.18
C THR A 41 7.00 -10.03 -14.52
N VAL A 42 7.45 -8.81 -14.78
CA VAL A 42 8.31 -8.45 -15.91
C VAL A 42 9.57 -7.79 -15.36
N ILE A 43 10.75 -8.30 -15.74
CA ILE A 43 12.03 -7.64 -15.47
C ILE A 43 12.35 -6.71 -16.63
N ASN A 44 12.61 -5.45 -16.31
CA ASN A 44 12.95 -4.41 -17.26
C ASN A 44 14.45 -4.45 -17.59
N ASP A 45 14.84 -3.83 -18.71
CA ASP A 45 16.23 -3.78 -19.16
C ASP A 45 17.15 -3.04 -18.18
N ASP A 46 16.60 -2.13 -17.38
CA ASP A 46 17.29 -1.40 -16.31
C ASP A 46 17.44 -2.21 -15.00
N GLY A 47 16.92 -3.44 -14.96
CA GLY A 47 16.95 -4.32 -13.79
C GLY A 47 15.81 -4.10 -12.79
N THR A 48 14.93 -3.11 -13.01
CA THR A 48 13.71 -2.96 -12.20
C THR A 48 12.69 -4.07 -12.52
N ALA A 49 11.77 -4.33 -11.59
CA ALA A 49 10.70 -5.31 -11.78
C ALA A 49 9.33 -4.61 -11.79
N PHE A 50 8.51 -4.92 -12.79
CA PHE A 50 7.14 -4.47 -12.91
C PHE A 50 6.20 -5.65 -12.64
N VAL A 51 5.40 -5.56 -11.59
CA VAL A 51 4.47 -6.61 -11.16
C VAL A 51 3.04 -6.11 -11.32
N PHE A 52 2.31 -6.61 -12.31
CA PHE A 52 0.92 -6.19 -12.56
C PHE A 52 -0.10 -7.08 -11.82
N THR A 53 -1.35 -6.63 -11.72
CA THR A 53 -2.35 -7.31 -10.87
C THR A 53 -2.82 -8.64 -11.45
N GLY A 54 -2.80 -8.79 -12.77
CA GLY A 54 -3.15 -10.01 -13.48
C GLY A 54 -3.90 -9.72 -14.77
N ASP A 55 -5.22 -9.72 -14.70
CA ASP A 55 -6.08 -9.38 -15.84
C ASP A 55 -6.06 -7.89 -16.22
N ILE A 56 -5.71 -7.01 -15.28
CA ILE A 56 -5.46 -5.59 -15.53
C ILE A 56 -3.95 -5.37 -15.77
N PRO A 57 -3.55 -4.78 -16.91
CA PRO A 57 -2.14 -4.65 -17.30
C PRO A 57 -1.47 -3.40 -16.66
N ALA A 58 -1.70 -3.18 -15.37
CA ALA A 58 -1.12 -2.09 -14.59
C ALA A 58 -0.68 -2.57 -13.20
N MET A 59 0.24 -1.84 -12.59
CA MET A 59 0.81 -2.15 -11.29
C MET A 59 0.22 -1.25 -10.23
N TRP A 60 -0.50 -1.83 -9.28
CA TRP A 60 -0.85 -1.16 -8.02
C TRP A 60 0.31 -1.26 -7.05
N LEU A 61 0.58 -0.18 -6.30
CA LEU A 61 1.62 -0.20 -5.26
C LEU A 61 1.27 -1.20 -4.14
N ARG A 62 -0.02 -1.30 -3.80
CA ARG A 62 -0.58 -2.30 -2.88
C ARG A 62 -0.35 -3.72 -3.39
N ASP A 63 -0.93 -4.04 -4.54
CA ASP A 63 -0.99 -5.40 -5.06
C ASP A 63 0.40 -5.95 -5.33
N SER A 64 1.26 -5.18 -5.98
CA SER A 64 2.63 -5.61 -6.29
C SER A 64 3.43 -5.95 -5.03
N SER A 65 3.28 -5.18 -3.95
CA SER A 65 3.92 -5.46 -2.66
C SER A 65 3.37 -6.73 -2.02
N ALA A 66 2.05 -6.89 -2.02
CA ALA A 66 1.39 -8.07 -1.44
C ALA A 66 1.71 -9.35 -2.24
N GLN A 67 1.77 -9.26 -3.57
CA GLN A 67 2.04 -10.35 -4.49
C GLN A 67 3.45 -10.94 -4.34
N VAL A 68 4.42 -10.20 -3.80
CA VAL A 68 5.79 -10.72 -3.58
C VAL A 68 6.11 -11.01 -2.11
N ARG A 69 5.27 -10.57 -1.16
CA ARG A 69 5.55 -10.67 0.29
C ARG A 69 5.81 -12.10 0.75
N HIS A 70 5.13 -13.10 0.19
CA HIS A 70 5.32 -14.51 0.57
C HIS A 70 6.64 -15.11 0.09
N TYR A 71 7.36 -14.46 -0.84
CA TYR A 71 8.69 -14.88 -1.27
C TYR A 71 9.82 -14.31 -0.41
N LEU A 72 9.57 -13.32 0.45
CA LEU A 72 10.60 -12.72 1.29
C LEU A 72 11.43 -13.76 2.09
N PRO A 73 10.85 -14.83 2.68
CA PRO A 73 11.60 -15.81 3.43
C PRO A 73 12.69 -16.56 2.64
N ILE A 74 12.62 -16.59 1.31
CA ILE A 74 13.63 -17.26 0.45
C ILE A 74 14.65 -16.30 -0.17
N THR A 75 14.47 -14.98 0.00
CA THR A 75 15.35 -13.97 -0.63
C THR A 75 16.80 -13.99 -0.13
N LYS A 76 17.02 -14.55 1.06
CA LYS A 76 18.36 -14.69 1.65
C LYS A 76 19.22 -15.67 0.86
N GLU A 77 18.62 -16.75 0.35
CA GLU A 77 19.33 -17.79 -0.42
C GLU A 77 19.10 -17.70 -1.93
N ASP A 78 17.97 -17.13 -2.36
CA ASP A 78 17.58 -17.04 -3.77
C ASP A 78 17.95 -15.69 -4.38
N GLU A 79 19.08 -15.65 -5.10
CA GLU A 79 19.57 -14.44 -5.77
C GLU A 79 18.60 -13.90 -6.83
N GLN A 80 17.87 -14.77 -7.53
CA GLN A 80 16.91 -14.34 -8.53
C GLN A 80 15.69 -13.68 -7.89
N MET A 81 15.18 -14.28 -6.81
CA MET A 81 14.09 -13.67 -6.04
C MET A 81 14.51 -12.34 -5.41
N ARG A 82 15.76 -12.25 -4.94
CA ARG A 82 16.35 -11.00 -4.46
C ARG A 82 16.28 -9.88 -5.50
N LYS A 83 16.72 -10.16 -6.72
CA LYS A 83 16.68 -9.20 -7.84
C LYS A 83 15.27 -8.76 -8.17
N ILE A 84 14.29 -9.68 -8.13
CA ILE A 84 12.87 -9.34 -8.36
C ILE A 84 12.38 -8.36 -7.29
N VAL A 85 12.62 -8.65 -6.00
CA VAL A 85 12.14 -7.82 -4.89
C VAL A 85 12.85 -6.47 -4.86
N GLU A 86 14.17 -6.43 -4.98
CA GLU A 86 14.93 -5.17 -5.04
C GLU A 86 14.54 -4.33 -6.25
N GLY A 87 14.37 -4.96 -7.42
CA GLY A 87 13.91 -4.30 -8.63
C GLY A 87 12.49 -3.75 -8.52
N LEU A 88 11.60 -4.44 -7.79
CA LEU A 88 10.25 -3.95 -7.53
C LEU A 88 10.25 -2.75 -6.59
N ILE A 89 11.01 -2.80 -5.49
CA ILE A 89 11.14 -1.68 -4.55
C ILE A 89 11.66 -0.43 -5.28
N ALA A 90 12.67 -0.60 -6.15
CA ALA A 90 13.16 0.48 -6.99
C ALA A 90 12.07 1.03 -7.90
N LYS A 91 11.27 0.16 -8.54
CA LYS A 91 10.18 0.60 -9.42
C LYS A 91 9.09 1.34 -8.67
N GLN A 92 8.70 0.87 -7.49
CA GLN A 92 7.71 1.52 -6.64
C GLN A 92 8.20 2.90 -6.16
N ALA A 93 9.49 3.04 -5.84
CA ALA A 93 10.07 4.33 -5.50
C ALA A 93 9.98 5.32 -6.68
N GLU A 94 10.25 4.90 -7.91
CA GLU A 94 10.05 5.74 -9.10
C GLU A 94 8.60 6.20 -9.26
N CYS A 95 7.65 5.29 -9.07
CA CYS A 95 6.22 5.58 -9.12
C CYS A 95 5.81 6.65 -8.08
N ILE A 96 6.25 6.50 -6.83
CA ILE A 96 5.95 7.45 -5.74
C ILE A 96 6.60 8.82 -6.00
N ILE A 97 7.84 8.84 -6.49
CA ILE A 97 8.52 10.10 -6.85
C ILE A 97 7.74 10.81 -7.96
N ASN A 98 7.26 10.05 -8.95
CA ASN A 98 6.50 10.58 -10.07
C ASN A 98 5.16 11.19 -9.63
N ASP A 99 4.36 10.46 -8.85
CA ASP A 99 3.09 10.95 -8.32
C ASP A 99 2.66 10.17 -7.07
N PRO A 100 2.86 10.74 -5.86
CA PRO A 100 2.51 10.05 -4.62
C PRO A 100 0.99 9.98 -4.36
N TYR A 101 0.16 10.57 -5.23
CA TYR A 101 -1.30 10.48 -5.15
C TYR A 101 -1.90 9.39 -6.05
N ALA A 102 -1.08 8.68 -6.83
CA ALA A 102 -1.54 7.61 -7.71
C ALA A 102 -1.44 6.23 -7.04
N ASN A 103 -2.51 5.44 -7.15
CA ASN A 103 -2.55 4.05 -6.70
C ASN A 103 -1.92 3.10 -7.73
N ALA A 104 -2.08 3.38 -9.04
CA ALA A 104 -1.75 2.48 -10.12
C ALA A 104 -0.87 3.10 -11.21
N PHE A 105 0.07 2.31 -11.75
CA PHE A 105 1.06 2.77 -12.72
C PHE A 105 1.21 1.83 -13.92
N ASN A 106 1.47 2.42 -15.07
CA ASN A 106 1.92 1.74 -16.28
C ASN A 106 3.40 1.35 -16.17
N LYS A 107 3.81 0.35 -16.96
CA LYS A 107 5.22 -0.03 -17.11
C LYS A 107 6.07 1.12 -17.67
N GLU A 108 5.51 1.84 -18.63
CA GLU A 108 6.12 2.96 -19.36
C GLU A 108 5.13 4.13 -19.42
N ALA A 109 5.61 5.35 -19.64
CA ALA A 109 4.79 6.57 -19.73
C ALA A 109 3.98 6.65 -21.04
N ASN A 110 3.10 5.67 -21.27
CA ASN A 110 2.33 5.49 -22.51
C ASN A 110 0.94 6.15 -22.48
N GLY A 111 0.54 6.72 -21.34
CA GLY A 111 -0.73 7.41 -21.17
C GLY A 111 -1.98 6.54 -21.23
N LYS A 112 -1.82 5.20 -21.15
CA LYS A 112 -2.94 4.27 -20.91
C LYS A 112 -3.48 4.51 -19.51
N CYS A 113 -4.78 4.38 -19.35
CA CYS A 113 -5.48 4.63 -18.11
C CYS A 113 -6.75 3.77 -18.06
N TRP A 114 -7.30 3.62 -16.86
CA TRP A 114 -8.62 3.05 -16.67
C TRP A 114 -9.71 3.91 -17.33
N ASP A 115 -9.69 5.22 -17.01
CA ASP A 115 -10.57 6.23 -17.60
C ASP A 115 -9.85 7.58 -17.67
N VAL A 116 -10.38 8.53 -18.45
CA VAL A 116 -9.90 9.91 -18.53
C VAL A 116 -10.53 10.71 -17.39
N ASP A 117 -9.91 10.60 -16.22
CA ASP A 117 -10.36 11.28 -15.00
C ASP A 117 -10.06 12.78 -15.00
N ASP A 118 -10.93 13.55 -14.33
CA ASP A 118 -10.75 14.96 -14.08
C ASP A 118 -10.05 15.16 -12.72
N THR A 119 -8.73 15.40 -12.80
CA THR A 119 -7.77 15.61 -11.72
C THR A 119 -6.82 16.76 -12.10
N GLU A 120 -5.92 17.16 -11.20
CA GLU A 120 -5.02 18.32 -11.36
C GLU A 120 -4.25 18.36 -12.68
N PHE A 121 -3.76 17.22 -13.16
CA PHE A 121 -3.00 17.09 -14.40
C PHE A 121 -3.11 15.66 -14.95
N ARG A 122 -2.88 15.51 -16.26
CA ARG A 122 -2.74 14.20 -16.88
C ARG A 122 -1.33 13.67 -16.68
N ASN A 123 -1.21 12.57 -15.95
CA ASN A 123 0.04 11.84 -15.78
C ASN A 123 0.11 10.68 -16.79
N LEU A 124 1.19 10.59 -17.58
CA LEU A 124 1.33 9.54 -18.60
C LEU A 124 1.82 8.21 -18.01
N LEU A 125 2.41 8.22 -16.81
CA LEU A 125 2.83 7.02 -16.11
C LEU A 125 1.71 6.43 -15.27
N ALA A 126 0.87 7.26 -14.64
CA ALA A 126 -0.26 6.78 -13.85
C ALA A 126 -1.30 6.08 -14.72
N TRP A 127 -1.72 4.88 -14.30
CA TRP A 127 -2.88 4.18 -14.85
C TRP A 127 -4.17 4.71 -14.23
N GLU A 128 -4.14 4.98 -12.92
CA GLU A 128 -5.22 5.55 -12.14
C GLU A 128 -4.62 6.44 -11.03
N ARG A 129 -5.32 7.52 -10.67
CA ARG A 129 -4.86 8.52 -9.68
C ARG A 129 -5.80 8.64 -8.47
N LYS A 130 -6.30 7.51 -7.97
CA LYS A 130 -7.05 7.46 -6.73
C LYS A 130 -6.07 7.46 -5.56
N TYR A 131 -6.19 8.46 -4.70
CA TYR A 131 -5.31 8.59 -3.55
C TYR A 131 -5.77 7.70 -2.40
N GLU A 132 -4.90 6.76 -2.06
CA GLU A 132 -5.07 5.74 -1.04
C GLU A 132 -3.84 5.78 -0.13
N ILE A 133 -4.05 5.97 1.17
CA ILE A 133 -2.94 5.99 2.15
C ILE A 133 -2.10 4.71 2.05
N ASP A 134 -2.75 3.56 1.88
CA ASP A 134 -2.07 2.26 1.85
C ASP A 134 -1.17 2.07 0.64
N SER A 135 -1.49 2.69 -0.50
CA SER A 135 -0.61 2.70 -1.69
C SER A 135 0.77 3.26 -1.37
N LEU A 136 0.88 4.20 -0.41
CA LEU A 136 2.15 4.72 0.09
C LEU A 136 2.76 3.87 1.23
N CYS A 137 1.96 3.10 1.95
CA CYS A 137 2.43 2.24 3.04
C CYS A 137 3.08 0.95 2.52
N TYR A 138 2.47 0.31 1.52
CA TYR A 138 2.88 -1.00 1.02
C TYR A 138 4.33 -1.07 0.52
N PRO A 139 4.84 -0.11 -0.28
CA PRO A 139 6.24 -0.10 -0.70
C PRO A 139 7.24 0.03 0.46
N VAL A 140 6.91 0.82 1.49
CA VAL A 140 7.74 0.96 2.69
C VAL A 140 7.73 -0.34 3.51
N GLN A 141 6.57 -0.97 3.70
CA GLN A 141 6.47 -2.27 4.36
C GLN A 141 7.28 -3.33 3.60
N LEU A 142 7.16 -3.41 2.27
CA LEU A 142 7.93 -4.36 1.46
C LEU A 142 9.43 -4.16 1.66
N ALA A 143 9.91 -2.92 1.55
CA ALA A 143 11.32 -2.60 1.71
C ALA A 143 11.86 -2.93 3.12
N TYR A 144 11.07 -2.66 4.16
CA TYR A 144 11.43 -2.99 5.54
C TYR A 144 11.46 -4.50 5.77
N LEU A 145 10.38 -5.22 5.39
CA LEU A 145 10.31 -6.67 5.59
C LEU A 145 11.36 -7.41 4.75
N TYR A 146 11.67 -6.92 3.55
CA TYR A 146 12.76 -7.46 2.74
C TYR A 146 14.12 -7.28 3.43
N TRP A 147 14.40 -6.11 4.01
CA TRP A 147 15.60 -5.90 4.82
C TRP A 147 15.67 -6.92 5.97
N LYS A 148 14.58 -7.10 6.72
CA LYS A 148 14.53 -8.05 7.85
C LYS A 148 14.68 -9.51 7.43
N ALA A 149 14.23 -9.89 6.24
CA ALA A 149 14.31 -11.27 5.76
C ALA A 149 15.67 -11.61 5.11
N SER A 150 16.29 -10.64 4.43
CA SER A 150 17.49 -10.85 3.61
C SER A 150 18.78 -10.33 4.21
N ASP A 151 18.70 -9.50 5.25
CA ASP A 151 19.79 -8.68 5.79
C ASP A 151 20.37 -7.64 4.78
N SER A 152 19.76 -7.49 3.60
CA SER A 152 20.19 -6.52 2.58
C SER A 152 19.66 -5.12 2.91
N THR A 153 20.49 -4.10 2.74
CA THR A 153 20.10 -2.69 2.75
C THR A 153 20.34 -2.01 1.40
N ALA A 154 20.71 -2.78 0.37
CA ALA A 154 21.11 -2.25 -0.94
C ALA A 154 19.98 -1.49 -1.66
N HIS A 155 18.73 -1.83 -1.37
CA HIS A 155 17.54 -1.18 -1.92
C HIS A 155 17.20 0.17 -1.28
N PHE A 156 17.81 0.53 -0.16
CA PHE A 156 17.66 1.86 0.47
C PHE A 156 18.52 2.90 -0.26
N THR A 157 18.20 3.11 -1.54
CA THR A 157 18.87 4.06 -2.43
C THR A 157 18.41 5.50 -2.17
N GLU A 158 19.08 6.49 -2.79
CA GLU A 158 18.63 7.89 -2.75
C GLU A 158 17.22 8.08 -3.35
N ASN A 159 16.84 7.25 -4.34
CA ASN A 159 15.47 7.26 -4.86
C ASN A 159 14.48 6.75 -3.80
N PHE A 160 14.81 5.67 -3.09
CA PHE A 160 13.96 5.18 -1.99
C PHE A 160 13.82 6.23 -0.87
N LYS A 161 14.92 6.88 -0.50
CA LYS A 161 14.90 8.01 0.44
C LYS A 161 14.03 9.16 -0.05
N THR A 162 14.13 9.52 -1.33
CA THR A 162 13.30 10.57 -1.94
C THR A 162 11.82 10.18 -1.93
N ALA A 163 11.48 8.93 -2.26
CA ALA A 163 10.12 8.42 -2.15
C ALA A 163 9.59 8.53 -0.71
N CYS A 164 10.38 8.15 0.30
CA CYS A 164 10.00 8.31 1.71
C CYS A 164 9.76 9.78 2.09
N LYS A 165 10.58 10.73 1.61
CA LYS A 165 10.31 12.17 1.80
C LYS A 165 8.96 12.58 1.23
N ARG A 166 8.65 12.14 0.00
CA ARG A 166 7.36 12.42 -0.65
C ARG A 166 6.18 11.88 0.15
N ILE A 167 6.33 10.69 0.73
CA ILE A 167 5.30 10.09 1.60
C ILE A 167 5.09 10.94 2.86
N LEU A 168 6.16 11.32 3.55
CA LEU A 168 6.08 12.17 4.75
C LEU A 168 5.43 13.53 4.44
N ASP A 169 5.81 14.16 3.31
CA ASP A 169 5.24 15.42 2.86
C ASP A 169 3.73 15.29 2.59
N VAL A 170 3.30 14.22 1.89
CA VAL A 170 1.89 13.97 1.59
C VAL A 170 1.11 13.71 2.86
N PHE A 171 1.54 12.78 3.72
CA PHE A 171 0.82 12.48 4.95
C PHE A 171 0.69 13.71 5.87
N LYS A 172 1.74 14.55 5.96
CA LYS A 172 1.68 15.80 6.71
C LYS A 172 0.73 16.83 6.09
N LEU A 173 0.74 16.99 4.76
CA LEU A 173 -0.19 17.88 4.07
C LEU A 173 -1.64 17.43 4.26
N GLU A 174 -1.90 16.13 4.13
CA GLU A 174 -3.23 15.52 4.18
C GLU A 174 -3.79 15.38 5.60
N GLN A 175 -3.04 15.71 6.66
CA GLN A 175 -3.63 16.00 7.97
C GLN A 175 -4.58 17.22 7.92
N ASN A 176 -4.36 18.13 6.96
CA ASN A 176 -5.21 19.31 6.70
C ASN A 176 -5.61 19.34 5.21
N HIS A 177 -6.47 18.39 4.80
CA HIS A 177 -6.88 18.20 3.39
C HIS A 177 -7.42 19.47 2.70
N GLU A 178 -7.99 20.43 3.43
CA GLU A 178 -8.42 21.72 2.87
C GLU A 178 -7.30 22.51 2.16
N ASN A 179 -6.04 22.28 2.56
CA ASN A 179 -4.86 22.87 1.93
C ASN A 179 -4.36 22.06 0.72
N SER A 180 -4.90 20.86 0.51
CA SER A 180 -4.49 19.97 -0.58
C SER A 180 -5.02 20.46 -1.92
N LYS A 181 -4.16 20.37 -2.94
CA LYS A 181 -4.56 20.59 -4.33
C LYS A 181 -5.22 19.35 -4.94
N TYR A 182 -5.05 18.18 -4.33
CA TYR A 182 -5.64 16.93 -4.80
C TYR A 182 -7.16 17.07 -4.97
N PHE A 183 -7.65 16.66 -6.12
CA PHE A 183 -9.07 16.43 -6.37
C PHE A 183 -9.20 15.31 -7.39
N PHE A 184 -10.31 14.58 -7.33
CA PHE A 184 -10.58 13.50 -8.26
C PHE A 184 -12.06 13.44 -8.62
N ARG A 185 -12.37 13.48 -9.92
CA ARG A 185 -13.72 13.32 -10.45
C ARG A 185 -13.72 12.37 -11.64
N ARG A 186 -14.55 11.34 -11.55
CA ARG A 186 -14.84 10.44 -12.66
C ARG A 186 -16.28 10.65 -13.12
N LYS A 187 -16.51 10.57 -14.44
CA LYS A 187 -17.82 10.83 -15.05
C LYS A 187 -18.49 9.50 -15.40
N ASN A 188 -19.83 9.49 -15.40
CA ASN A 188 -20.64 8.32 -15.80
C ASN A 188 -20.29 7.02 -15.04
N CYS A 189 -19.87 7.15 -13.78
CA CYS A 189 -19.46 6.05 -12.93
C CYS A 189 -20.39 5.91 -11.70
N PRO A 190 -20.29 4.81 -10.93
CA PRO A 190 -20.93 4.71 -9.63
C PRO A 190 -20.45 5.80 -8.65
N PRO A 191 -21.26 6.16 -7.63
CA PRO A 191 -20.84 7.12 -6.62
C PRO A 191 -19.59 6.71 -5.83
N SER A 192 -19.29 5.41 -5.72
CA SER A 192 -18.07 4.94 -5.06
C SER A 192 -16.82 5.15 -5.90
N ASP A 193 -16.95 5.46 -7.19
CA ASP A 193 -15.82 5.56 -8.12
C ASP A 193 -15.40 7.02 -8.38
N THR A 194 -15.94 7.98 -7.61
CA THR A 194 -15.63 9.41 -7.68
C THR A 194 -15.76 10.08 -6.33
N LEU A 195 -15.05 11.20 -6.10
CA LEU A 195 -15.17 11.94 -4.85
C LEU A 195 -16.33 12.98 -4.91
N PRO A 196 -17.11 13.13 -3.83
CA PRO A 196 -18.10 14.20 -3.71
C PRO A 196 -17.44 15.58 -3.55
N CYS A 197 -18.26 16.62 -3.37
CA CYS A 197 -17.81 17.99 -3.10
C CYS A 197 -16.79 18.49 -4.14
N ASP A 198 -17.19 18.42 -5.42
CA ASP A 198 -16.35 18.81 -6.57
C ASP A 198 -14.99 18.12 -6.61
N GLY A 199 -14.91 16.88 -6.12
CA GLY A 199 -13.71 16.06 -6.15
C GLY A 199 -12.84 16.17 -4.91
N LYS A 200 -13.25 16.94 -3.89
CA LYS A 200 -12.52 17.13 -2.62
C LYS A 200 -12.90 16.13 -1.52
N GLY A 201 -13.91 15.30 -1.75
CA GLY A 201 -14.41 14.40 -0.71
C GLY A 201 -15.22 15.13 0.36
N ASN A 202 -15.81 14.38 1.28
CA ASN A 202 -16.62 14.96 2.35
C ASN A 202 -15.75 15.78 3.33
N PRO A 203 -16.27 16.88 3.91
CA PRO A 203 -15.52 17.70 4.85
C PRO A 203 -14.99 16.92 6.06
N VAL A 204 -13.81 17.29 6.52
CA VAL A 204 -13.17 16.74 7.72
C VAL A 204 -12.73 17.87 8.66
N SER A 205 -12.57 17.56 9.94
CA SER A 205 -11.93 18.43 10.92
C SER A 205 -10.56 17.88 11.30
N PHE A 206 -9.61 18.73 11.69
CA PHE A 206 -8.28 18.26 12.07
C PHE A 206 -8.33 17.26 13.24
N THR A 207 -7.76 16.07 13.03
CA THR A 207 -7.68 15.00 14.04
C THR A 207 -6.25 14.58 14.38
N GLY A 208 -5.26 14.97 13.58
CA GLY A 208 -3.91 14.41 13.60
C GLY A 208 -3.74 13.19 12.67
N MET A 209 -4.82 12.51 12.28
CA MET A 209 -4.80 11.49 11.22
C MET A 209 -4.60 12.13 9.84
N THR A 210 -4.09 11.36 8.88
CA THR A 210 -3.99 11.78 7.47
C THR A 210 -5.24 11.36 6.70
N TRP A 211 -5.69 12.21 5.78
CA TRP A 211 -6.87 11.99 4.93
C TRP A 211 -6.59 10.91 3.86
N SER A 212 -7.63 10.20 3.42
CA SER A 212 -7.63 9.29 2.26
C SER A 212 -8.84 9.58 1.38
N GLY A 213 -8.64 9.63 0.06
CA GLY A 213 -9.74 9.77 -0.89
C GLY A 213 -10.48 8.45 -1.07
N PHE A 214 -9.71 7.38 -1.22
CA PHE A 214 -10.21 6.04 -1.52
C PHE A 214 -9.68 5.01 -0.51
N ARG A 215 -10.37 3.88 -0.46
CA ARG A 215 -10.05 2.70 0.34
C ARG A 215 -9.12 1.76 -0.44
N PRO A 216 -8.56 0.73 0.20
CA PRO A 216 -7.83 -0.34 -0.50
C PRO A 216 -8.68 -1.15 -1.49
N SER A 217 -10.00 -0.94 -1.52
CA SER A 217 -10.93 -1.48 -2.52
C SER A 217 -11.06 -0.60 -3.77
N ASP A 218 -10.31 0.50 -3.85
CA ASP A 218 -10.45 1.59 -4.82
C ASP A 218 -11.81 2.34 -4.76
N ASP A 219 -12.67 2.04 -3.78
CA ASP A 219 -13.92 2.78 -3.53
C ASP A 219 -13.67 4.04 -2.67
N ALA A 220 -14.41 5.11 -2.95
CA ALA A 220 -14.34 6.38 -2.24
C ALA A 220 -14.66 6.22 -0.75
N CYS A 221 -13.84 6.85 0.08
CA CYS A 221 -14.07 6.92 1.52
C CYS A 221 -15.37 7.67 1.82
N LYS A 222 -16.18 7.15 2.74
CA LYS A 222 -17.37 7.89 3.20
C LYS A 222 -16.96 9.08 4.07
N TYR A 223 -16.01 8.86 4.97
CA TYR A 223 -15.36 9.91 5.75
C TYR A 223 -13.84 9.80 5.57
N GLY A 224 -13.17 10.94 5.46
CA GLY A 224 -11.79 11.02 4.97
C GLY A 224 -10.72 10.38 5.87
N TYR A 225 -11.00 10.13 7.16
CA TYR A 225 -10.05 9.42 8.02
C TYR A 225 -10.38 7.93 8.05
N LEU A 226 -9.81 7.21 7.08
CA LEU A 226 -9.85 5.76 7.01
C LEU A 226 -8.92 5.17 8.08
N VAL A 227 -9.52 4.57 9.10
CA VAL A 227 -8.85 4.12 10.32
C VAL A 227 -7.82 3.01 10.07
N PRO A 228 -8.12 1.90 9.35
CA PRO A 228 -7.13 0.85 9.16
C PRO A 228 -5.92 1.33 8.33
N SER A 229 -6.10 2.20 7.35
CA SER A 229 -4.97 2.77 6.61
C SER A 229 -4.14 3.75 7.44
N ASN A 230 -4.76 4.52 8.35
CA ASN A 230 -4.02 5.34 9.32
C ASN A 230 -3.24 4.47 10.33
N MET A 231 -3.78 3.33 10.75
CA MET A 231 -3.02 2.36 11.57
C MET A 231 -1.82 1.80 10.80
N PHE A 232 -1.98 1.49 9.51
CA PHE A 232 -0.86 1.06 8.69
C PHE A 232 0.19 2.17 8.53
N ALA A 233 -0.23 3.43 8.38
CA ALA A 233 0.67 4.58 8.35
C ALA A 233 1.50 4.70 9.64
N VAL A 234 0.90 4.49 10.83
CA VAL A 234 1.65 4.48 12.11
C VAL A 234 2.75 3.42 12.12
N VAL A 235 2.45 2.23 11.59
CA VAL A 235 3.42 1.12 11.50
C VAL A 235 4.59 1.49 10.60
N ILE A 236 4.32 1.92 9.36
CA ILE A 236 5.38 2.23 8.40
C ILE A 236 6.18 3.49 8.78
N LEU A 237 5.59 4.45 9.49
CA LEU A 237 6.34 5.59 10.03
C LEU A 237 7.38 5.13 11.06
N GLY A 238 7.06 4.10 11.85
CA GLY A 238 8.05 3.43 12.70
C GLY A 238 9.15 2.72 11.89
N TYR A 239 8.81 2.14 10.73
CA TYR A 239 9.82 1.58 9.83
C TYR A 239 10.73 2.65 9.23
N ILE A 240 10.18 3.80 8.81
CA ILE A 240 10.97 4.94 8.30
C ILE A 240 11.91 5.47 9.39
N GLU A 241 11.44 5.61 10.62
CA GLU A 241 12.26 6.00 11.78
C GLU A 241 13.47 5.07 11.96
N GLU A 242 13.26 3.75 11.85
CA GLU A 242 14.35 2.77 11.99
C GLU A 242 15.30 2.76 10.79
N ILE A 243 14.77 2.80 9.56
CA ILE A 243 15.57 2.78 8.32
C ILE A 243 16.50 3.99 8.26
N PHE A 244 16.01 5.16 8.70
CA PHE A 244 16.72 6.43 8.59
C PHE A 244 17.17 6.96 9.95
N ALA A 245 17.50 6.08 10.90
CA ALA A 245 17.94 6.47 12.24
C ALA A 245 19.17 7.41 12.24
N ASP A 246 20.04 7.30 11.23
CA ASP A 246 21.21 8.18 11.03
C ASP A 246 20.88 9.52 10.34
N ASP A 247 19.67 9.68 9.79
CA ASP A 247 19.15 10.94 9.25
C ASP A 247 18.19 11.58 10.26
N ALA A 248 18.76 12.42 11.13
CA ALA A 248 18.03 13.01 12.25
C ALA A 248 16.77 13.80 11.83
N GLU A 249 16.77 14.44 10.66
CA GLU A 249 15.62 15.20 10.18
C GLU A 249 14.48 14.27 9.74
N MET A 250 14.83 13.23 8.97
CA MET A 250 13.86 12.26 8.48
C MET A 250 13.26 11.43 9.62
N ALA A 251 14.09 10.94 10.54
CA ALA A 251 13.64 10.17 11.70
C ALA A 251 12.74 11.02 12.63
N ALA A 252 13.12 12.28 12.89
CA ALA A 252 12.30 13.17 13.71
C ALA A 252 10.93 13.47 13.06
N THR A 253 10.91 13.72 11.75
CA THR A 253 9.67 13.97 11.00
C THR A 253 8.75 12.76 11.02
N ALA A 254 9.29 11.56 10.79
CA ALA A 254 8.51 10.32 10.82
C ALA A 254 7.94 10.05 12.22
N LYS A 255 8.75 10.26 13.27
CA LYS A 255 8.33 10.11 14.65
C LYS A 255 7.22 11.08 15.05
N GLU A 256 7.38 12.37 14.75
CA GLU A 256 6.36 13.38 15.05
C GLU A 256 5.02 13.03 14.40
N LEU A 257 5.05 12.68 13.11
CA LEU A 257 3.85 12.33 12.36
C LEU A 257 3.19 11.05 12.89
N LYS A 258 3.99 10.05 13.25
CA LYS A 258 3.52 8.80 13.88
C LYS A 258 2.77 9.07 15.17
N GLU A 259 3.32 9.90 16.05
CA GLU A 259 2.72 10.27 17.33
C GLU A 259 1.39 11.01 17.11
N GLN A 260 1.36 11.97 16.18
CA GLN A 260 0.14 12.72 15.85
C GLN A 260 -0.97 11.83 15.28
N ILE A 261 -0.66 10.92 14.36
CA ILE A 261 -1.64 10.01 13.77
C ILE A 261 -2.15 9.02 14.82
N ASP A 262 -1.27 8.42 15.63
CA ASP A 262 -1.65 7.47 16.68
C ASP A 262 -2.52 8.13 17.77
N GLU A 263 -2.19 9.36 18.18
CA GLU A 263 -3.05 10.15 19.08
C GLU A 263 -4.42 10.44 18.44
N GLY A 264 -4.44 10.77 17.14
CA GLY A 264 -5.66 10.97 16.36
C GLY A 264 -6.55 9.72 16.33
N ILE A 265 -5.97 8.54 16.08
CA ILE A 265 -6.67 7.26 16.11
C ILE A 265 -7.28 7.03 17.50
N LYS A 266 -6.49 7.15 18.57
CA LYS A 266 -6.93 6.91 19.95
C LYS A 266 -8.08 7.83 20.38
N LYS A 267 -8.07 9.07 19.90
CA LYS A 267 -9.06 10.09 20.28
C LYS A 267 -10.32 10.04 19.43
N TYR A 268 -10.21 9.81 18.13
CA TYR A 268 -11.31 10.00 17.18
C TYR A 268 -11.83 8.70 16.57
N ALA A 269 -11.07 7.60 16.55
CA ALA A 269 -11.47 6.37 15.86
C ALA A 269 -12.18 5.34 16.75
N ILE A 270 -12.20 5.54 18.08
CA ILE A 270 -12.84 4.61 19.02
C ILE A 270 -14.31 4.99 19.24
N TYR A 271 -15.22 4.07 18.93
CA TYR A 271 -16.65 4.20 19.14
C TYR A 271 -17.10 3.32 20.31
N ASP A 272 -17.88 3.85 21.24
CA ASP A 272 -18.48 3.08 22.34
C ASP A 272 -19.78 2.41 21.86
N HIS A 273 -19.67 1.18 21.36
CA HIS A 273 -20.79 0.44 20.80
C HIS A 273 -21.70 -0.10 21.90
N PRO A 274 -23.04 0.12 21.81
CA PRO A 274 -23.97 -0.22 22.90
C PRO A 274 -24.01 -1.72 23.26
N VAL A 275 -23.53 -2.59 22.37
CA VAL A 275 -23.48 -4.06 22.58
C VAL A 275 -22.07 -4.59 22.79
N TYR A 276 -21.06 -3.99 22.16
CA TYR A 276 -19.71 -4.57 22.07
C TYR A 276 -18.66 -3.78 22.87
N GLY A 277 -19.07 -2.66 23.49
CA GLY A 277 -18.15 -1.73 24.13
C GLY A 277 -17.29 -1.01 23.10
N LYS A 278 -16.07 -0.65 23.50
CA LYS A 278 -15.14 0.10 22.64
C LYS A 278 -14.69 -0.73 21.44
N ILE A 279 -15.02 -0.22 20.25
CA ILE A 279 -14.57 -0.76 18.96
C ILE A 279 -13.91 0.34 18.13
N TYR A 280 -13.11 -0.04 17.14
CA TYR A 280 -12.66 0.91 16.13
C TYR A 280 -13.74 1.10 15.07
N ALA A 281 -13.99 2.34 14.68
CA ALA A 281 -14.73 2.65 13.47
C ALA A 281 -13.87 2.36 12.23
N TYR A 282 -14.51 2.14 11.08
CA TYR A 282 -13.81 1.99 9.82
C TYR A 282 -13.33 3.34 9.29
N GLU A 283 -14.22 4.33 9.32
CA GLU A 283 -13.93 5.71 8.92
C GLU A 283 -14.57 6.72 9.87
N THR A 284 -13.95 7.89 10.02
CA THR A 284 -14.50 9.05 10.71
C THR A 284 -14.08 10.36 10.03
N ASP A 285 -14.74 11.47 10.36
CA ASP A 285 -14.43 12.82 9.85
C ASP A 285 -13.88 13.76 10.93
N GLY A 286 -13.73 13.28 12.17
CA GLY A 286 -13.35 14.08 13.32
C GLY A 286 -14.46 14.96 13.92
N ASN A 287 -15.62 15.05 13.27
CA ASN A 287 -16.80 15.81 13.72
C ASN A 287 -17.81 14.94 14.49
N GLY A 288 -17.41 13.73 14.87
CA GLY A 288 -18.27 12.78 15.59
C GLY A 288 -19.13 11.89 14.68
N ASN A 289 -18.88 11.89 13.37
CA ASN A 289 -19.51 10.93 12.46
C ASN A 289 -18.62 9.67 12.32
N TYR A 290 -19.29 8.52 12.21
CA TYR A 290 -18.63 7.22 12.15
C TYR A 290 -19.25 6.35 11.07
N ASN A 291 -18.39 5.65 10.34
CA ASN A 291 -18.79 4.51 9.53
C ASN A 291 -18.37 3.22 10.24
N LEU A 292 -19.34 2.46 10.75
CA LEU A 292 -19.12 1.23 11.51
C LEU A 292 -19.30 0.02 10.58
N MET A 293 -18.22 -0.41 9.95
CA MET A 293 -18.17 -1.54 9.03
C MET A 293 -16.75 -2.16 9.04
N ASP A 294 -16.49 -3.10 8.14
CA ASP A 294 -15.14 -3.46 7.71
C ASP A 294 -15.18 -3.79 6.21
N ASP A 295 -14.03 -3.80 5.55
CA ASP A 295 -13.88 -4.19 4.15
C ASP A 295 -12.91 -5.38 4.03
N ALA A 296 -13.03 -6.17 2.97
CA ALA A 296 -12.17 -7.33 2.75
C ALA A 296 -10.74 -6.93 2.33
N ASN A 297 -10.59 -5.79 1.66
CA ASN A 297 -9.30 -5.33 1.17
C ASN A 297 -8.41 -4.86 2.33
N VAL A 298 -7.12 -5.23 2.29
CA VAL A 298 -6.14 -4.90 3.33
C VAL A 298 -5.45 -3.59 2.96
N PRO A 299 -5.24 -2.64 3.89
CA PRO A 299 -5.56 -2.69 5.33
C PRO A 299 -7.06 -2.58 5.66
N SER A 300 -7.54 -3.57 6.42
CA SER A 300 -8.87 -3.65 7.04
C SER A 300 -8.77 -3.69 8.57
N LEU A 301 -9.88 -3.48 9.29
CA LEU A 301 -9.89 -3.61 10.76
C LEU A 301 -9.55 -5.04 11.19
N LEU A 302 -10.02 -6.05 10.45
CA LEU A 302 -9.66 -7.44 10.70
C LEU A 302 -8.14 -7.69 10.55
N SER A 303 -7.48 -6.95 9.65
CA SER A 303 -6.06 -7.12 9.37
C SER A 303 -5.12 -6.42 10.35
N ILE A 304 -5.61 -5.69 11.36
CA ILE A 304 -4.77 -4.93 12.30
C ILE A 304 -3.58 -5.74 12.85
N PRO A 305 -3.73 -7.02 13.28
CA PRO A 305 -2.60 -7.79 13.79
C PRO A 305 -1.61 -8.30 12.73
N TYR A 306 -1.97 -8.22 11.44
CA TYR A 306 -1.18 -8.70 10.31
C TYR A 306 -0.26 -7.63 9.70
N LEU A 307 -0.67 -6.36 9.82
CA LEU A 307 0.03 -5.18 9.30
C LEU A 307 1.32 -4.89 10.06
#